data_AF-A0A962G894-F1
#
_entry.id   AF-A0A962G894-F1
#
_cell.length_a   1.000
_cell.length_b   1.000
_cell.length_c   1.000
_cell.angle_alpha   90.00
_cell.angle_beta   90.00
_cell.angle_gamma   90.00
#
_symmetry.space_group_name_H-M   'P 1'
#
loop_
_entity.id
_entity.type
_entity.pdbx_description
1 polymer ?
#
loop_
_entity_poly.entity_id
_entity_poly.type
_entity_poly.pdbx_seq_one_letter_code
_entity_poly.pdbx_strand_id
1 'polypeptide(L)'
;MQLITRLIALTRGMQLRRQFKEIEKALDQLNPNARRQLAALAMREFSNAAKSEFPHLYATPPDEKYSPWGSGTSIGFERMKSDSLQVRMRGVALWLTVTFHETKDSPYADQRELHRLVMRTLRTLKESVPAKEMSQLLANHPQAA
;
A
#
# COMPACT_ATOMS: atom_id res chain seq x y z
N MET A 1 -26.33 10.80 9.97
CA MET A 1 -24.96 10.78 9.40
C MET A 1 -24.12 9.59 9.84
N GLN A 2 -24.05 9.23 11.13
CA GLN A 2 -23.20 8.13 11.63
C GLN A 2 -23.46 6.76 10.96
N LEU A 3 -24.73 6.40 10.71
CA LEU A 3 -25.06 5.14 10.02
C LEU A 3 -24.57 5.10 8.57
N ILE A 4 -24.68 6.23 7.85
CA ILE A 4 -24.20 6.35 6.46
C ILE A 4 -22.67 6.26 6.43
N THR A 5 -21.98 6.99 7.31
CA THR A 5 -20.51 6.93 7.41
C THR A 5 -20.02 5.52 7.76
N ARG A 6 -20.71 4.82 8.66
CA ARG A 6 -20.40 3.41 8.99
C ARG A 6 -20.61 2.49 7.80
N LEU A 7 -21.69 2.67 7.04
CA LEU A 7 -21.95 1.87 5.84
C LEU A 7 -20.87 2.08 4.77
N ILE A 8 -20.50 3.35 4.51
CA ILE A 8 -19.43 3.72 3.59
C ILE A 8 -18.09 3.12 4.03
N ALA A 9 -17.77 3.17 5.31
CA ALA A 9 -16.54 2.57 5.83
C ALA A 9 -16.53 1.04 5.71
N LEU A 10 -17.68 0.39 5.94
CA LEU A 10 -17.84 -1.05 5.81
C LEU A 10 -17.69 -1.51 4.35
N THR A 11 -18.30 -0.80 3.39
CA THR A 11 -18.12 -1.12 1.96
C THR A 11 -16.66 -0.93 1.54
N ARG A 12 -16.00 0.13 2.02
CA ARG A 12 -14.59 0.36 1.77
C ARG A 12 -13.70 -0.74 2.37
N GLY A 13 -13.96 -1.15 3.62
CA GLY A 13 -13.25 -2.25 4.27
C GLY A 13 -13.37 -3.57 3.49
N MET A 14 -14.58 -3.91 3.03
CA MET A 14 -14.80 -5.09 2.18
C MET A 14 -14.06 -4.99 0.84
N GLN A 15 -14.08 -3.82 0.19
CA GLN A 15 -13.38 -3.60 -1.08
C GLN A 15 -11.88 -3.81 -0.92
N LEU A 16 -11.26 -3.17 0.08
CA LEU A 16 -9.82 -3.28 0.32
C LEU A 16 -9.43 -4.71 0.70
N ARG A 17 -10.25 -5.40 1.50
CA ARG A 17 -9.99 -6.80 1.86
C ARG A 17 -10.07 -7.74 0.66
N ARG A 18 -10.99 -7.49 -0.28
CA ARG A 18 -11.03 -8.24 -1.55
C ARG A 18 -9.77 -7.99 -2.38
N GLN A 19 -9.35 -6.73 -2.50
CA GLN A 19 -8.14 -6.37 -3.22
C GLN A 19 -6.89 -6.98 -2.57
N PHE A 20 -6.81 -7.00 -1.25
CA PHE A 20 -5.70 -7.58 -0.49
C PHE A 20 -5.46 -9.06 -0.85
N LYS A 21 -6.53 -9.86 -0.97
CA LYS A 21 -6.41 -11.27 -1.36
C LYS A 21 -5.74 -11.44 -2.73
N GLU A 22 -6.00 -10.55 -3.67
CA GLU A 22 -5.35 -10.58 -4.98
C GLU A 22 -3.91 -10.06 -4.92
N ILE A 23 -3.64 -9.05 -4.07
CA ILE A 23 -2.29 -8.57 -3.79
C ILE A 23 -1.43 -9.71 -3.22
N GLU A 24 -1.94 -10.48 -2.27
CA GLU A 24 -1.25 -11.65 -1.71
C GLU A 24 -0.90 -12.67 -2.79
N LYS A 25 -1.86 -13.02 -3.67
CA LYS A 25 -1.59 -13.90 -4.82
C LYS A 25 -0.49 -13.36 -5.73
N ALA A 26 -0.50 -12.05 -6.00
CA ALA A 26 0.52 -11.42 -6.83
C ALA A 26 1.90 -11.47 -6.17
N LEU A 27 1.98 -11.30 -4.84
CA LEU A 27 3.21 -11.42 -4.06
C LEU A 27 3.76 -12.86 -4.07
N ASP A 28 2.87 -13.85 -3.97
CA ASP A 28 3.24 -15.26 -3.96
C ASP A 28 3.86 -15.72 -5.28
N GLN A 29 3.47 -15.10 -6.40
CA GLN A 29 4.03 -15.35 -7.72
C GLN A 29 5.42 -14.73 -7.95
N LEU A 30 5.89 -13.85 -7.07
CA LEU A 30 7.18 -13.18 -7.24
C LEU A 30 8.34 -14.08 -6.82
N ASN A 31 9.33 -14.21 -7.70
CA ASN A 31 10.62 -14.80 -7.35
C ASN A 31 11.38 -13.92 -6.32
N PRO A 32 12.40 -14.46 -5.62
CA PRO A 32 13.10 -13.73 -4.57
C PRO A 32 13.73 -12.40 -5.03
N ASN A 33 14.20 -12.30 -6.28
CA ASN A 33 14.75 -11.06 -6.81
C ASN A 33 13.67 -9.98 -6.98
N ALA A 34 12.52 -10.34 -7.54
CA ALA A 34 11.39 -9.44 -7.70
C ALA A 34 10.79 -9.01 -6.35
N ARG A 35 10.78 -9.90 -5.34
CA ARG A 35 10.37 -9.54 -3.97
C ARG A 35 11.27 -8.45 -3.38
N ARG A 36 12.59 -8.54 -3.56
CA ARG A 36 13.55 -7.51 -3.13
C ARG A 36 13.33 -6.17 -3.84
N GLN A 37 13.14 -6.21 -5.16
CA GLN A 37 12.83 -5.00 -5.94
C GLN A 37 11.53 -4.35 -5.47
N LEU A 38 10.49 -5.16 -5.22
CA LEU A 38 9.22 -4.68 -4.69
C LEU A 38 9.38 -4.07 -3.30
N ALA A 39 10.20 -4.65 -2.42
CA ALA A 39 10.46 -4.08 -1.10
C ALA A 39 11.08 -2.68 -1.20
N ALA A 40 12.07 -2.50 -2.08
CA ALA A 40 12.67 -1.18 -2.34
C ALA A 40 11.65 -0.18 -2.92
N LEU A 41 10.80 -0.61 -3.85
CA LEU A 41 9.72 0.23 -4.39
C LEU A 41 8.73 0.63 -3.29
N ALA A 42 8.31 -0.31 -2.44
CA ALA A 42 7.37 -0.05 -1.36
C ALA A 42 7.97 0.96 -0.37
N MET A 43 9.21 0.77 0.07
CA MET A 43 9.88 1.73 0.96
C MET A 43 9.92 3.14 0.38
N ARG A 44 10.20 3.26 -0.93
CA ARG A 44 10.21 4.55 -1.62
C ARG A 44 8.83 5.18 -1.68
N GLU A 45 7.80 4.42 -2.06
CA GLU A 45 6.41 4.92 -2.08
C GLU A 45 5.96 5.36 -0.68
N PHE A 46 6.29 4.59 0.36
CA PHE A 46 6.03 4.96 1.75
C PHE A 46 6.68 6.28 2.16
N SER A 47 7.98 6.44 1.87
CA SER A 47 8.70 7.68 2.13
C SER A 47 8.08 8.87 1.39
N ASN A 48 7.61 8.66 0.15
CA ASN A 48 6.97 9.72 -0.62
C ASN A 48 5.58 10.07 -0.08
N ALA A 49 4.76 9.07 0.23
CA ALA A 49 3.43 9.27 0.79
C ALA A 49 3.48 9.96 2.16
N ALA A 50 4.44 9.60 3.02
CA ALA A 50 4.64 10.23 4.32
C ALA A 50 5.00 11.73 4.23
N LYS A 51 5.54 12.20 3.10
CA LYS A 51 5.86 13.61 2.83
C LYS A 51 4.70 14.38 2.20
N SER A 52 3.63 13.69 1.80
CA SER A 52 2.43 14.32 1.25
C SER A 52 1.64 15.01 2.36
N GLU A 53 0.97 16.11 2.03
CA GLU A 53 0.03 16.79 2.94
C GLU A 53 -1.06 15.84 3.44
N PHE A 54 -1.55 14.95 2.56
CA PHE A 54 -2.58 13.96 2.88
C PHE A 54 -2.12 12.56 2.43
N PRO A 55 -1.35 11.83 3.26
CA PRO A 55 -0.79 10.52 2.88
C PRO A 55 -1.85 9.47 2.48
N HIS A 56 -3.05 9.54 3.07
CA HIS A 56 -4.19 8.67 2.74
C HIS A 56 -4.81 8.99 1.36
N LEU A 57 -4.51 10.15 0.78
CA LEU A 57 -4.90 10.55 -0.59
C LEU A 57 -3.72 10.45 -1.56
N TYR A 58 -2.60 9.84 -1.18
CA TYR A 58 -1.43 9.75 -2.04
C TYR A 58 -1.77 9.10 -3.40
N ALA A 59 -1.23 9.68 -4.47
CA ALA A 59 -1.52 9.34 -5.88
C ALA A 59 -2.97 9.59 -6.35
N THR A 60 -3.80 10.31 -5.58
CA THR A 60 -5.12 10.75 -6.02
C THR A 60 -4.99 12.00 -6.90
N PRO A 61 -5.58 12.01 -8.11
CA PRO A 61 -5.65 13.20 -8.96
C PRO A 61 -6.33 14.39 -8.26
N PRO A 62 -5.94 15.64 -8.55
CA PRO A 62 -6.50 16.82 -7.88
C PRO A 62 -8.02 16.99 -8.04
N ASP A 63 -8.58 16.51 -9.16
CA ASP A 63 -10.01 16.51 -9.47
C ASP A 63 -10.84 15.56 -8.60
N GLU A 64 -10.20 14.58 -7.97
CA GLU A 64 -10.87 13.58 -7.12
C GLU A 64 -10.72 13.87 -5.61
N LYS A 65 -10.23 15.05 -5.22
CA LYS A 65 -9.96 15.40 -3.81
C LYS A 65 -11.21 15.33 -2.89
N TYR A 66 -12.40 15.46 -3.47
CA TYR A 66 -13.67 15.43 -2.72
C TYR A 66 -14.27 14.02 -2.56
N SER A 67 -13.62 12.97 -3.09
CA SER A 67 -14.07 11.60 -2.86
C SER A 67 -13.89 11.18 -1.39
N PRO A 68 -14.75 10.29 -0.86
CA PRO A 68 -14.65 9.82 0.53
C PRO A 68 -13.34 9.11 0.87
N TRP A 69 -12.61 8.65 -0.16
CA TRP A 69 -11.26 8.10 -0.09
C TRP A 69 -10.53 8.44 -1.39
N GLY A 70 -9.20 8.38 -1.36
CA GLY A 70 -8.36 8.61 -2.53
C GLY A 70 -8.39 7.46 -3.54
N SER A 71 -8.09 7.74 -4.81
CA SER A 71 -8.05 6.72 -5.87
C SER A 71 -6.74 5.94 -5.94
N GLY A 72 -5.74 6.27 -5.11
CA GLY A 72 -4.44 5.60 -5.08
C GLY A 72 -4.52 4.07 -4.96
N THR A 73 -5.44 3.54 -4.15
CA THR A 73 -5.66 2.08 -4.08
C THR A 73 -6.24 1.52 -5.38
N SER A 74 -7.16 2.22 -6.03
CA SER A 74 -7.75 1.77 -7.29
C SER A 74 -6.70 1.77 -8.40
N ILE A 75 -5.89 2.83 -8.48
CA ILE A 75 -4.78 2.95 -9.42
C ILE A 75 -3.75 1.83 -9.19
N GLY A 76 -3.36 1.58 -7.93
CA GLY A 76 -2.46 0.49 -7.58
C GLY A 76 -3.02 -0.88 -7.96
N PHE A 77 -4.32 -1.09 -7.69
CA PHE A 77 -5.03 -2.34 -7.98
C PHE A 77 -5.20 -2.61 -9.48
N GLU A 78 -5.40 -1.59 -10.31
CA GLU A 78 -5.42 -1.79 -11.76
C GLU A 78 -4.01 -2.05 -12.31
N ARG A 79 -3.00 -1.33 -11.82
CA ARG A 79 -1.60 -1.56 -12.24
C ARG A 79 -1.10 -2.96 -11.92
N MET A 80 -1.49 -3.55 -10.79
CA MET A 80 -1.08 -4.92 -10.43
C MET A 80 -1.59 -6.00 -11.40
N LYS A 81 -2.63 -5.71 -12.19
CA LYS A 81 -3.16 -6.65 -13.20
C LYS A 81 -2.39 -6.61 -14.52
N SER A 82 -1.46 -5.67 -14.69
CA SER A 82 -0.66 -5.55 -15.92
C SER A 82 0.23 -6.77 -16.16
N ASP A 83 0.38 -7.14 -17.42
CA ASP A 83 1.33 -8.19 -17.86
C ASP A 83 2.80 -7.78 -17.67
N SER A 84 3.07 -6.48 -17.58
CA SER A 84 4.41 -5.98 -17.26
C SER A 84 4.71 -6.17 -15.78
N LEU A 85 5.69 -7.01 -15.46
CA LEU A 85 6.15 -7.24 -14.08
C LEU A 85 6.52 -5.92 -13.36
N GLN A 86 7.13 -4.97 -14.07
CA GLN A 86 7.51 -3.67 -13.50
C GLN A 86 6.29 -2.82 -13.13
N VAL A 87 5.29 -2.75 -14.02
CA VAL A 87 4.03 -2.04 -13.74
C VAL A 87 3.29 -2.71 -12.59
N ARG A 88 3.27 -4.05 -12.59
CA ARG A 88 2.65 -4.86 -11.54
C ARG A 88 3.25 -4.58 -10.17
N MET A 89 4.58 -4.65 -10.04
CA MET A 89 5.27 -4.36 -8.78
C MET A 89 5.01 -2.93 -8.30
N ARG A 90 5.06 -1.93 -9.19
CA ARG A 90 4.73 -0.54 -8.83
C ARG A 90 3.28 -0.40 -8.36
N GLY A 91 2.35 -1.13 -8.97
CA GLY A 91 0.95 -1.19 -8.55
C GLY A 91 0.78 -1.74 -7.13
N VAL A 92 1.43 -2.87 -6.84
CA VAL A 92 1.43 -3.48 -5.51
C VAL A 92 2.04 -2.54 -4.45
N ALA A 93 3.18 -1.92 -4.75
CA ALA A 93 3.85 -0.99 -3.83
C ALA A 93 2.96 0.22 -3.50
N LEU A 94 2.33 0.82 -4.51
CA LEU A 94 1.38 1.92 -4.33
C LEU A 94 0.18 1.47 -3.48
N TRP A 95 -0.41 0.32 -3.80
CA TRP A 95 -1.57 -0.20 -3.10
C TRP A 95 -1.30 -0.43 -1.61
N LEU A 96 -0.18 -1.06 -1.27
CA LEU A 96 0.23 -1.30 0.12
C LEU A 96 0.44 0.01 0.88
N THR A 97 1.05 1.00 0.22
CA THR A 97 1.34 2.32 0.80
C THR A 97 0.07 3.08 1.15
N VAL A 98 -0.83 3.24 0.17
CA VAL A 98 -2.07 4.00 0.38
C VAL A 98 -2.96 3.28 1.39
N THR A 99 -3.09 1.95 1.29
CA THR A 99 -3.90 1.16 2.23
C THR A 99 -3.38 1.26 3.66
N PHE A 100 -2.06 1.28 3.86
CA PHE A 100 -1.48 1.51 5.19
C PHE A 100 -1.94 2.85 5.77
N HIS A 101 -1.76 3.94 5.02
CA HIS A 101 -2.10 5.29 5.50
C HIS A 101 -3.61 5.48 5.68
N GLU A 102 -4.43 4.85 4.84
CA GLU A 102 -5.88 4.90 4.96
C GLU A 102 -6.41 4.16 6.19
N THR A 103 -5.77 3.06 6.57
CA THR A 103 -6.28 2.17 7.64
C THR A 103 -5.64 2.37 9.01
N LYS A 104 -4.51 3.10 9.09
CA LYS A 104 -3.68 3.26 10.30
C LYS A 104 -4.46 3.70 11.53
N ASP A 105 -5.31 4.71 11.38
CA ASP A 105 -6.04 5.34 12.48
C ASP A 105 -7.54 5.06 12.41
N SER A 106 -7.93 3.98 11.70
CA SER A 106 -9.34 3.65 11.49
C SER A 106 -10.03 3.23 12.80
N PRO A 107 -11.24 3.75 13.09
CA PRO A 107 -12.03 3.31 14.24
C PRO A 107 -12.74 1.96 13.98
N TYR A 108 -12.72 1.45 12.75
CA TYR A 108 -13.48 0.26 12.35
C TYR A 108 -12.65 -1.02 12.49
N ALA A 109 -13.23 -2.06 13.10
CA ALA A 109 -12.50 -3.29 13.45
C ALA A 109 -11.93 -4.03 12.23
N ASP A 110 -12.70 -4.13 11.16
CA ASP A 110 -12.32 -4.75 9.88
C ASP A 110 -11.15 -4.04 9.20
N GLN A 111 -11.15 -2.71 9.22
CA GLN A 111 -10.06 -1.91 8.68
C GLN A 111 -8.79 -2.01 9.55
N ARG A 112 -8.93 -2.09 10.88
CA ARG A 112 -7.79 -2.36 11.78
C ARG A 112 -7.19 -3.75 11.58
N GLU A 113 -8.02 -4.76 11.31
CA GLU A 113 -7.53 -6.09 10.93
C GLU A 113 -6.75 -6.04 9.62
N LEU A 114 -7.29 -5.37 8.60
CA LEU A 114 -6.60 -5.18 7.34
C LEU A 114 -5.27 -4.43 7.53
N HIS A 115 -5.23 -3.40 8.37
CA HIS A 115 -4.01 -2.66 8.68
C HIS A 115 -2.91 -3.59 9.21
N ARG A 116 -3.26 -4.51 10.14
CA ARG A 116 -2.32 -5.49 10.68
C ARG A 116 -1.80 -6.44 9.60
N LEU A 117 -2.65 -6.86 8.67
CA LEU A 117 -2.26 -7.70 7.54
C LEU A 117 -1.28 -6.97 6.62
N VAL A 118 -1.59 -5.72 6.25
CA VAL A 118 -0.70 -4.87 5.44
C VAL A 118 0.66 -4.68 6.12
N MET A 119 0.66 -4.39 7.42
CA MET A 119 1.90 -4.27 8.22
C MET A 119 2.73 -5.55 8.22
N ARG A 120 2.08 -6.71 8.35
CA ARG A 120 2.75 -8.01 8.27
C ARG A 120 3.36 -8.21 6.89
N THR A 121 2.62 -7.93 5.82
CA THR A 121 3.11 -8.05 4.44
C THR A 121 4.33 -7.17 4.20
N LEU A 122 4.30 -5.91 4.66
CA LEU A 122 5.42 -4.98 4.53
C LEU A 122 6.64 -5.43 5.31
N ARG A 123 6.44 -5.96 6.51
CA ARG A 123 7.52 -6.56 7.31
C ARG A 123 8.16 -7.74 6.56
N THR A 124 7.35 -8.68 6.05
CA THR A 124 7.86 -9.83 5.28
C THR A 124 8.61 -9.37 4.02
N LEU A 125 8.12 -8.35 3.33
CA LEU A 125 8.84 -7.75 2.19
C LEU A 125 10.17 -7.16 2.62
N LYS A 126 10.22 -6.40 3.72
CA LYS A 126 11.46 -5.83 4.26
C LYS A 126 12.47 -6.93 4.63
N GLU A 127 12.01 -8.02 5.24
CA GLU A 127 12.83 -9.18 5.61
C GLU A 127 13.40 -9.94 4.40
N SER A 128 12.81 -9.78 3.21
CA SER A 128 13.34 -10.36 1.97
C SER A 128 14.62 -9.68 1.46
N VAL A 129 14.93 -8.47 1.96
CA VAL A 129 16.12 -7.70 1.56
C VAL A 129 17.26 -7.96 2.57
N PRO A 130 18.45 -8.41 2.12
CA PRO A 130 19.61 -8.56 2.98
C PRO A 130 19.93 -7.29 3.78
N ALA A 131 20.33 -7.42 5.04
CA ALA A 131 20.59 -6.28 5.92
C ALA A 131 21.57 -5.26 5.32
N LYS A 132 22.60 -5.72 4.60
CA LYS A 132 23.56 -4.85 3.90
C LYS A 132 22.91 -4.02 2.79
N GLU A 133 22.04 -4.64 1.99
CA GLU A 133 21.26 -3.96 0.93
C GLU A 133 20.23 -3.00 1.54
N MET A 134 19.58 -3.39 2.64
CA MET A 134 18.65 -2.56 3.40
C MET A 134 19.33 -1.30 3.93
N SER A 135 20.52 -1.43 4.54
CA SER A 135 21.29 -0.28 5.03
C SER A 135 21.69 0.67 3.90
N GLN A 136 22.02 0.15 2.71
CA GLN A 136 22.32 0.99 1.53
C GLN A 136 21.07 1.71 1.00
N LEU A 137 19.93 1.02 0.93
CA LEU A 137 18.65 1.63 0.55
C LEU A 137 18.23 2.74 1.51
N LEU A 138 18.40 2.53 2.81
CA LEU A 138 18.13 3.54 3.84
C LEU A 138 19.14 4.69 3.81
N ALA A 139 20.43 4.43 3.58
CA ALA A 139 21.45 5.47 3.45
C ALA A 139 21.22 6.36 2.22
N ASN A 140 20.73 5.78 1.12
CA ASN A 140 20.33 6.52 -0.08
C ASN A 140 18.99 7.28 0.10
N HIS A 141 18.25 7.00 1.19
CA HIS A 141 17.00 7.66 1.57
C HIS A 141 17.08 8.14 3.05
N PRO A 142 17.94 9.13 3.37
CA PRO A 142 18.44 9.41 4.72
C PRO A 142 17.42 9.95 5.75
N GLN A 143 16.10 9.82 5.55
CA GLN A 143 15.08 10.46 6.40
C GLN A 143 13.90 9.53 6.76
N ALA A 144 14.19 8.26 7.09
CA ALA A 144 13.22 7.33 7.69
C ALA A 144 13.70 6.85 9.08
N ALA A 145 14.24 7.78 9.87
CA ALA A 145 14.56 7.62 11.29
C ALA A 145 13.68 8.57 12.11
#